data_AF-A0A7J7NRJ1-F1
#
_entry.id   AF-A0A7J7NRJ1-F1
#
_cell.length_a   1.000
_cell.length_b   1.000
_cell.length_c   1.000
_cell.angle_alpha   90.00
_cell.angle_beta   90.00
_cell.angle_gamma   90.00
#
_symmetry.space_group_name_H-M   'P 1'
#
loop_
_entity.id
_entity.type
_entity.pdbx_description
1 polymer ?
#
loop_
_entity_poly.entity_id
_entity_poly.type
_entity_poly.pdbx_seq_one_letter_code
_entity_poly.pdbx_strand_id
1 'polypeptide(L)' 'METVKNLLKPKANPQQQLRDWQRRLRQECRNIERQIRDVQREEKNVQKSIREAAKRNDMGSAKVINL' A
#
# COMPACT_ATOMS: atom_id res chain seq x y z
N MET A 1 -8.02 -6.12 -40.53
CA MET A 1 -7.56 -4.73 -40.26
C MET A 1 -6.73 -4.59 -38.97
N GLU A 2 -6.87 -5.50 -37.98
CA GLU A 2 -6.06 -5.46 -36.75
C GLU A 2 -4.61 -5.90 -36.92
N THR A 3 -4.36 -6.85 -37.82
CA THR A 3 -3.01 -7.38 -38.13
C THR A 3 -2.08 -6.31 -38.69
N VAL A 4 -2.59 -5.44 -39.56
CA VAL A 4 -1.83 -4.33 -40.16
C VAL A 4 -1.53 -3.23 -39.12
N LYS A 5 -2.44 -3.02 -38.17
CA LYS A 5 -2.29 -2.06 -37.05
C LYS A 5 -1.17 -2.46 -36.08
N ASN A 6 -0.96 -3.76 -35.87
CA ASN A 6 0.11 -4.27 -35.02
C ASN A 6 1.49 -4.29 -35.71
N LEU A 7 1.52 -4.30 -37.05
CA LEU A 7 2.75 -4.22 -37.85
C LEU A 7 3.33 -2.79 -37.90
N LEU A 8 2.47 -1.78 -37.79
CA LEU A 8 2.82 -0.35 -37.85
C LEU A 8 3.15 0.27 -36.48
N LYS A 9 2.91 -0.45 -35.37
CA LYS A 9 3.36 0.03 -34.06
C LYS A 9 4.84 -0.31 -33.90
N PRO A 10 5.73 0.69 -33.74
CA PRO A 10 7.12 0.39 -33.44
C PRO A 10 7.14 -0.47 -32.17
N LYS A 11 7.77 -1.66 -32.27
CA LYS A 11 8.04 -2.53 -31.12
C LYS A 11 8.57 -1.63 -30.01
N ALA A 12 7.91 -1.64 -28.84
CA ALA A 12 8.28 -0.78 -27.73
C ALA A 12 9.79 -0.85 -27.54
N ASN A 13 10.48 0.28 -27.70
CA ASN A 13 11.94 0.33 -27.59
C ASN A 13 12.31 -0.34 -26.25
N PRO A 14 13.17 -1.37 -26.22
CA PRO A 14 13.54 -2.07 -24.98
C PRO A 14 13.97 -1.11 -23.85
N GLN A 15 14.59 0.02 -24.21
CA GLN A 15 14.98 1.08 -23.27
C GLN A 15 13.76 1.77 -22.63
N GLN A 16 12.67 1.93 -23.37
CA GLN A 16 11.43 2.50 -22.87
C GLN A 16 10.70 1.51 -21.95
N GLN A 17 10.67 0.23 -22.31
CA GLN A 17 10.13 -0.82 -21.42
C GLN A 17 10.89 -0.88 -20.10
N LEU A 18 12.22 -0.80 -20.15
CA LEU A 18 13.06 -0.75 -18.95
C LEU A 18 12.73 0.48 -18.08
N ARG A 19 12.60 1.67 -18.68
CA ARG A 19 12.22 2.89 -17.95
C ARG A 19 10.85 2.76 -17.29
N ASP A 20 9.88 2.16 -17.98
CA ASP A 20 8.53 1.95 -17.45
C ASP A 20 8.52 0.94 -16.30
N TRP A 21 9.26 -0.15 -16.41
CA TRP A 21 9.42 -1.13 -15.33
C TRP A 21 10.10 -0.51 -14.11
N GLN A 22 11.20 0.23 -14.30
CA GLN A 22 11.87 0.95 -13.23
C GLN A 22 10.96 1.99 -12.55
N ARG A 23 10.12 2.68 -13.34
CA ARG A 23 9.15 3.64 -12.81
C ARG A 23 8.07 2.95 -11.97
N ARG A 24 7.52 1.83 -12.47
CA ARG A 24 6.53 1.02 -11.75
C ARG A 24 7.10 0.48 -10.45
N LEU A 25 8.29 -0.12 -10.50
CA LEU A 25 8.95 -0.63 -9.29
C LEU A 25 9.11 0.45 -8.22
N ARG A 26 9.61 1.64 -8.62
CA ARG A 26 9.74 2.78 -7.69
C ARG A 26 8.39 3.26 -7.14
N GLN A 27 7.32 3.19 -7.93
CA GLN A 27 5.99 3.56 -7.46
C GLN A 27 5.48 2.55 -6.43
N GLU A 28 5.63 1.25 -6.70
CA GLU A 28 5.22 0.20 -5.77
C GLU A 28 6.01 0.27 -4.45
N CYS A 29 7.32 0.50 -4.49
CA CYS A 29 8.11 0.73 -3.27
C CYS A 29 7.53 1.89 -2.43
N ARG A 30 7.24 3.03 -3.05
CA ARG A 30 6.65 4.19 -2.35
C ARG A 30 5.24 3.90 -1.81
N ASN A 31 4.46 3.11 -2.54
CA ASN A 31 3.11 2.71 -2.10
C ASN A 31 3.20 1.82 -0.86
N ILE A 32 4.09 0.82 -0.88
CA ILE A 32 4.33 -0.09 0.25
C ILE A 32 4.82 0.71 1.47
N GLU A 33 5.81 1.59 1.29
CA GLU A 33 6.30 2.45 2.39
C GLU A 33 5.23 3.36 2.99
N ARG A 34 4.26 3.80 2.19
CA ARG A 34 3.11 4.58 2.68
C ARG A 34 2.16 3.69 3.48
N GLN A 35 1.79 2.55 2.93
CA GLN A 35 0.92 1.58 3.61
C GLN A 35 1.51 1.15 4.96
N ILE A 36 2.81 0.87 5.03
CA ILE A 36 3.50 0.55 6.29
C ILE A 36 3.36 1.69 7.29
N ARG A 37 3.58 2.94 6.87
CA ARG A 37 3.45 4.11 7.76
C ARG A 37 2.02 4.33 8.25
N ASP A 38 1.04 4.08 7.40
CA ASP A 38 -0.38 4.21 7.75
C ASP A 38 -0.77 3.12 8.76
N VAL A 39 -0.35 1.87 8.55
CA VAL A 39 -0.53 0.76 9.50
C VAL A 39 0.13 1.07 10.85
N GLN A 40 1.39 1.50 10.85
CA GLN A 40 2.09 1.87 12.10
C GLN A 40 1.43 3.01 12.86
N ARG A 41 0.80 3.96 12.15
CA ARG A 41 0.02 5.03 12.80
C ARG A 41 -1.24 4.46 13.43
N GLU A 42 -1.93 3.58 12.72
CA GLU A 42 -3.15 2.96 13.22
C GLU A 42 -2.86 2.06 14.43
N GLU A 43 -1.78 1.29 14.42
CA GLU A 43 -1.31 0.52 15.58
C GLU A 43 -1.11 1.40 16.82
N LYS A 44 -0.52 2.60 16.67
CA LYS A 44 -0.36 3.54 17.78
C LYS A 44 -1.70 4.07 18.30
N ASN A 45 -2.65 4.34 17.40
CA ASN A 45 -3.99 4.78 17.78
C ASN A 45 -4.72 3.69 18.56
N VAL A 46 -4.72 2.47 18.04
CA VAL A 46 -5.29 1.27 18.68
C VAL A 46 -4.67 1.07 20.07
N GLN A 47 -3.34 1.12 20.19
CA GLN A 47 -2.67 0.99 21.48
C GLN A 47 -3.09 2.07 22.49
N LYS A 48 -3.26 3.32 22.02
CA LYS A 48 -3.77 4.41 22.86
C LYS A 48 -5.20 4.16 23.31
N SER A 49 -6.08 3.75 22.40
CA SER A 49 -7.48 3.42 22.69
C SER A 49 -7.60 2.27 23.71
N ILE A 50 -6.77 1.23 23.59
CA ILE A 50 -6.71 0.12 24.57
C ILE A 50 -6.32 0.66 25.96
N ARG A 51 -5.26 1.49 26.05
CA ARG A 51 -4.82 2.07 27.33
C ARG A 51 -5.90 2.94 27.96
N GLU A 52 -6.64 3.70 27.16
CA GLU A 52 -7.75 4.55 27.64
C GLU A 52 -8.97 3.72 28.08
N ALA A 53 -9.29 2.63 27.38
CA ALA A 53 -10.35 1.71 27.78
C ALA A 53 -10.00 1.00 29.09
N ALA A 54 -8.76 0.51 29.23
CA ALA A 54 -8.25 -0.10 30.45
C ALA A 54 -8.28 0.87 31.65
N LYS A 55 -7.88 2.14 31.46
CA LYS A 55 -7.98 3.18 32.50
C LYS A 55 -9.42 3.46 32.95
N ARG A 56 -10.39 3.33 32.04
CA ARG A 56 -11.82 3.49 32.34
C ARG A 56 -12.46 2.23 32.95
N ASN A 57 -11.66 1.18 33.19
CA ASN A 57 -12.10 -0.14 33.65
C ASN A 57 -13.15 -0.79 32.71
N ASP A 58 -13.21 -0.34 31.46
CA ASP A 58 -14.08 -0.88 30.41
C ASP A 58 -13.35 -2.02 29.70
N MET A 59 -13.36 -3.16 30.38
CA MET A 59 -12.73 -4.40 29.93
C MET A 59 -13.42 -5.02 28.71
N GLY A 60 -14.66 -4.63 28.41
CA GLY A 60 -15.39 -5.08 27.22
C GLY A 60 -14.82 -4.45 25.96
N SER A 61 -14.69 -3.12 25.96
CA SER A 61 -14.08 -2.37 24.84
C SER A 61 -12.61 -2.74 24.63
N ALA A 62 -11.85 -2.97 25.70
CA ALA A 62 -10.45 -3.37 25.60
C ALA A 62 -10.24 -4.76 24.95
N LYS A 63 -11.20 -5.69 25.12
CA LYS A 63 -11.13 -7.04 24.51
C LYS A 63 -11.47 -7.01 23.02
N VAL A 64 -12.45 -6.22 22.60
CA VAL A 64 -12.87 -6.11 21.19
C VAL A 64 -11.78 -5.48 20.33
N ILE A 65 -11.03 -4.52 20.87
CA ILE A 65 -9.92 -3.86 20.16
C ILE A 65 -8.68 -4.77 20.06
N ASN A 66 -8.58 -5.82 20.88
CA ASN A 66 -7.44 -6.74 20.94
C ASN A 66 -7.68 -8.08 20.18
N LEU A 67 -8.86 -8.25 19.57
CA LEU A 67 -9.23 -9.38 18.70
C LEU A 67 -9.17 -8.96 17.23
#